data_AF-A0A520IMK3-F1
#
_entry.id   AF-A0A520IMK3-F1
#
_cell.length_a   1.000
_cell.length_b   1.000
_cell.length_c   1.000
_cell.angle_alpha   90.00
_cell.angle_beta   90.00
_cell.angle_gamma   90.00
#
_symmetry.space_group_name_H-M   'P 1'
#
loop_
_entity.id
_entity.type
_entity.pdbx_description
1 polymer ?
#
loop_
_entity_poly.entity_id
_entity_poly.type
_entity_poly.pdbx_seq_one_letter_code
_entity_poly.pdbx_strand_id
1 'polypeptide(L)'
;MIGLVQSSLLLSGVGLAVLLTGASVILYGGLRARREAAATFAENARLSAMLASAPALAMIVHADGRVDCSERLADWFGLTTPPRYLNDLSVHGAGIAPEDFTALSADVAAAQKSGRAFARAIRALGSSRALMIRGSRAARDVRISGGVVVWVFDATDSEAEIVQLRAAVDEATTHYDELSGIIQAAPMPMWYRGPDLRLAMVNSHYVDAVEGISPQDVVQRGLELVEGSGVGGPLASAVMARDAKAIQT
;
A
#
# COMPACT_ATOMS: atom_id res chain seq x y z
N MET A 1 56.57 13.04 72.56
CA MET A 1 56.60 12.13 71.39
C MET A 1 55.28 11.42 71.12
N ILE A 2 54.52 10.94 72.12
CA ILE A 2 53.28 10.15 71.92
C ILE A 2 52.17 10.92 71.15
N GLY A 3 51.97 12.21 71.44
CA GLY A 3 50.93 13.01 70.75
C GLY A 3 51.16 13.26 69.25
N LEU A 4 52.42 13.28 68.79
CA LEU A 4 52.78 13.44 67.36
C LEU A 4 52.55 12.15 66.56
N VAL A 5 52.75 10.99 67.21
CA VAL A 5 52.47 9.67 66.61
C VAL A 5 50.96 9.45 66.49
N GLN A 6 50.19 9.91 67.48
CA GLN A 6 48.73 9.80 67.46
C GLN A 6 48.09 10.69 66.39
N SER A 7 48.57 11.92 66.18
CA SER A 7 48.05 12.82 65.14
C SER A 7 48.40 12.37 63.72
N SER A 8 49.57 11.78 63.50
CA SER A 8 49.95 11.21 62.19
C SER A 8 49.16 9.95 61.84
N LEU A 9 48.83 9.09 62.82
CA LEU A 9 47.91 7.96 62.61
C LEU A 9 46.49 8.43 62.25
N LEU A 10 46.00 9.49 62.90
CA LEU A 10 44.68 10.05 62.58
C LEU A 10 44.62 10.63 61.18
N LEU A 11 45.64 11.40 60.76
CA LEU A 11 45.71 11.99 59.42
C LEU A 11 45.78 10.93 58.32
N SER A 12 46.57 9.88 58.53
CA SER A 12 46.66 8.76 57.58
C SER A 12 45.37 7.95 57.52
N GLY A 13 44.70 7.73 58.65
CA GLY A 13 43.38 7.09 58.70
C GLY A 13 42.30 7.89 57.96
N VAL A 14 42.26 9.20 58.17
CA VAL A 14 41.33 10.11 57.45
C VAL A 14 41.63 10.09 55.95
N GLY A 15 42.91 10.17 55.56
CA GLY A 15 43.31 10.09 54.15
C GLY A 15 42.85 8.79 53.48
N LEU A 16 43.06 7.65 54.14
CA LEU A 16 42.60 6.35 53.65
C LEU A 16 41.06 6.29 53.54
N ALA A 17 40.34 6.81 54.53
CA ALA A 17 38.89 6.84 54.50
C ALA A 17 38.35 7.68 53.33
N VAL A 18 38.96 8.84 53.04
CA VAL A 18 38.61 9.68 51.89
C VAL A 18 38.89 8.96 50.57
N LEU A 19 40.03 8.26 50.45
CA LEU A 19 40.34 7.48 49.26
C LEU A 19 39.37 6.31 49.05
N LEU A 20 39.04 5.57 50.10
CA LEU A 20 38.12 4.43 50.02
C LEU A 20 36.69 4.87 49.68
N THR A 21 36.23 5.97 50.28
CA THR A 21 34.91 6.55 49.96
C THR A 21 34.88 7.08 48.53
N GLY A 22 35.91 7.80 48.09
CA GLY A 22 36.06 8.27 46.71
C GLY A 22 36.07 7.11 45.70
N ALA A 23 36.87 6.07 45.95
CA ALA A 23 36.92 4.87 45.12
C ALA A 23 35.56 4.15 45.07
N SER A 24 34.87 4.06 46.20
CA SER A 24 33.54 3.43 46.27
C SER A 24 32.49 4.22 45.47
N VAL A 25 32.51 5.54 45.54
CA VAL A 25 31.59 6.41 44.75
C VAL A 25 31.87 6.28 43.25
N ILE A 26 33.15 6.30 42.84
CA ILE A 26 33.54 6.13 41.44
C ILE A 26 33.13 4.74 40.93
N LEU A 27 33.40 3.68 41.71
CA LEU A 27 33.03 2.31 41.35
C LEU A 27 31.52 2.15 41.24
N TYR A 28 30.77 2.69 42.21
CA TYR A 28 29.31 2.67 42.18
C TYR A 28 28.76 3.41 40.96
N GLY A 29 29.28 4.60 40.65
CA GLY A 29 28.92 5.37 39.46
C GLY A 29 29.21 4.61 38.18
N GLY A 30 30.40 4.00 38.07
CA GLY A 30 30.79 3.18 36.91
C GLY A 30 29.91 1.94 36.73
N LEU A 31 29.61 1.22 37.81
CA LEU A 31 28.73 0.04 37.76
C LEU A 31 27.29 0.41 37.39
N ARG A 32 26.78 1.53 37.93
CA ARG A 32 25.45 2.04 37.58
C ARG A 32 25.38 2.45 36.11
N ALA A 33 26.35 3.23 35.63
CA ALA A 33 26.43 3.62 34.23
C ALA A 33 26.54 2.41 33.30
N ARG A 34 27.32 1.39 33.68
CA ARG A 34 27.42 0.13 32.91
C ARG A 34 26.08 -0.62 32.84
N ARG A 35 25.31 -0.66 33.92
CA ARG A 35 23.98 -1.28 33.94
C ARG A 35 22.98 -0.52 33.07
N GLU A 36 22.96 0.81 33.16
CA GLU A 36 22.09 1.67 32.34
C GLU A 36 22.46 1.57 30.84
N ALA A 37 23.75 1.51 30.51
CA ALA A 37 24.22 1.28 29.15
C ALA A 37 23.80 -0.10 28.64
N ALA A 38 23.99 -1.16 29.45
CA ALA A 38 23.58 -2.52 29.08
C ALA A 38 22.08 -2.62 28.82
N ALA A 39 21.24 -1.96 29.62
CA ALA A 39 19.80 -1.91 29.41
C ALA A 39 19.45 -1.20 28.09
N THR A 40 20.10 -0.06 27.80
CA THR A 40 19.90 0.67 26.54
C THR A 40 20.31 -0.17 25.32
N PHE A 41 21.44 -0.87 25.39
CA PHE A 41 21.88 -1.77 24.32
C PHE A 41 20.92 -2.94 24.11
N ALA A 42 20.41 -3.53 25.20
CA ALA A 42 19.43 -4.62 25.12
C ALA A 42 18.13 -4.17 24.45
N GLU A 43 17.61 -2.99 24.81
CA GLU A 43 16.40 -2.45 24.18
C GLU A 43 16.64 -2.08 22.70
N ASN A 44 17.78 -1.50 22.37
CA ASN A 44 18.13 -1.23 20.97
C ASN A 44 18.21 -2.51 20.15
N ALA A 45 18.86 -3.56 20.67
CA ALA A 45 18.93 -4.87 20.02
C ALA A 45 17.54 -5.49 19.80
N ARG A 46 16.64 -5.34 20.78
CA ARG A 46 15.25 -5.79 20.67
C ARG A 46 14.49 -5.04 19.57
N LEU A 47 14.60 -3.70 19.53
CA LEU A 47 13.99 -2.88 18.47
C LEU A 47 14.55 -3.24 17.09
N SER A 48 15.87 -3.44 16.98
CA SER A 48 16.50 -3.90 15.73
C SER A 48 15.99 -5.27 15.29
N ALA A 49 15.80 -6.21 16.22
CA ALA A 49 15.25 -7.53 15.90
C ALA A 49 13.79 -7.45 15.42
N MET A 50 12.98 -6.58 16.05
CA MET A 50 11.61 -6.31 15.58
C MET A 50 11.60 -5.73 14.17
N LEU A 51 12.44 -4.72 13.89
CA LEU A 51 12.57 -4.11 12.57
C LEU A 51 13.08 -5.10 11.52
N ALA A 52 14.00 -6.01 11.88
CA ALA A 52 14.50 -7.05 10.98
C ALA A 52 13.41 -8.05 10.56
N SER A 53 12.38 -8.25 11.40
CA SER A 53 11.21 -9.08 11.09
C SER A 53 10.10 -8.34 10.34
N ALA A 54 10.23 -7.03 10.13
CA ALA A 54 9.20 -6.24 9.49
C ALA A 54 9.03 -6.62 8.00
N PRO A 55 7.79 -6.68 7.49
CA PRO A 55 7.52 -6.98 6.07
C PRO A 55 7.91 -5.84 5.13
N ALA A 56 8.29 -4.68 5.67
CA ALA A 56 8.71 -3.50 4.93
C ALA A 56 10.14 -3.12 5.30
N LEU A 57 10.93 -2.76 4.30
CA LEU A 57 12.28 -2.24 4.47
C LEU A 57 12.27 -0.74 4.20
N ALA A 58 13.03 0.03 4.97
CA ALA A 58 13.17 1.46 4.78
C ALA A 58 14.50 1.80 4.12
N MET A 59 14.49 2.79 3.24
CA MET A 59 15.66 3.58 2.88
C MET A 59 15.38 5.05 3.15
N ILE A 60 16.46 5.80 3.35
CA ILE A 60 16.39 7.24 3.54
C ILE A 60 17.09 7.90 2.37
N VAL A 61 16.40 8.85 1.73
CA VAL A 61 16.98 9.69 0.69
C VAL A 61 17.24 11.07 1.28
N HIS A 62 18.51 11.44 1.38
CA HIS A 62 18.96 12.74 1.86
C HIS A 62 18.67 13.85 0.84
N ALA A 63 18.70 15.10 1.29
CA ALA A 63 18.48 16.26 0.41
C ALA A 63 19.56 16.41 -0.68
N ASP A 64 20.76 15.88 -0.46
CA ASP A 64 21.86 15.84 -1.43
C ASP A 64 21.80 14.63 -2.38
N GLY A 65 20.75 13.80 -2.27
CA GLY A 65 20.55 12.61 -3.08
C GLY A 65 21.30 11.38 -2.58
N ARG A 66 22.01 11.44 -1.45
CA ARG A 66 22.56 10.24 -0.81
C ARG A 66 21.45 9.32 -0.33
N VAL A 67 21.73 8.03 -0.33
CA VAL A 67 20.80 7.00 0.13
C VAL A 67 21.43 6.19 1.25
N ASP A 68 20.70 6.04 2.35
CA ASP A 68 20.99 5.05 3.37
C ASP A 68 19.98 3.91 3.24
N CYS A 69 20.46 2.73 2.89
CA CYS A 69 19.64 1.51 2.78
C CYS A 69 20.39 0.30 3.33
N SER A 70 19.65 -0.72 3.75
CA SER A 70 20.22 -2.01 4.16
C SER A 70 20.61 -2.86 2.95
N GLU A 71 21.54 -3.80 3.14
CA GLU A 71 21.93 -4.78 2.10
C GLU A 71 20.73 -5.59 1.61
N ARG A 72 19.85 -6.01 2.53
CA ARG A 72 18.62 -6.73 2.19
C ARG A 72 17.70 -5.95 1.24
N LEU A 73 17.64 -4.62 1.38
CA LEU A 73 16.85 -3.79 0.47
C LEU A 73 17.55 -3.62 -0.88
N ALA A 74 18.88 -3.57 -0.90
CA ALA A 74 19.64 -3.62 -2.16
C ALA A 74 19.34 -4.91 -2.94
N ASP A 75 19.30 -6.06 -2.25
CA ASP A 75 18.91 -7.35 -2.85
C ASP A 75 17.49 -7.35 -3.41
N TRP A 76 16.55 -6.62 -2.78
CA TRP A 76 15.18 -6.49 -3.29
C TRP A 76 15.15 -5.74 -4.62
N PHE A 77 15.97 -4.71 -4.76
CA PHE A 77 16.18 -4.00 -6.01
C PHE A 77 17.04 -4.78 -7.03
N GLY A 78 17.59 -5.94 -6.67
CA GLY A 78 18.49 -6.70 -7.55
C GLY A 78 19.89 -6.09 -7.67
N LEU A 79 20.32 -5.31 -6.67
CA LEU A 79 21.64 -4.71 -6.59
C LEU A 79 22.57 -5.58 -5.75
N THR A 80 23.83 -5.76 -6.20
CA THR A 80 24.83 -6.54 -5.46
C THR A 80 25.40 -5.81 -4.24
N THR A 81 25.32 -4.47 -4.24
CA THR A 81 25.83 -3.62 -3.18
C THR A 81 24.83 -2.50 -2.91
N PRO A 82 24.69 -2.05 -1.65
CA PRO A 82 23.79 -0.97 -1.31
C PRO A 82 24.15 0.33 -2.08
N PRO A 83 23.18 0.97 -2.75
CA PRO A 83 23.39 2.24 -3.45
C PRO A 83 23.82 3.33 -2.48
N ARG A 84 24.72 4.21 -2.94
CA ARG A 84 25.16 5.39 -2.17
C ARG A 84 24.35 6.63 -2.52
N TYR A 85 23.84 6.68 -3.74
CA TYR A 85 23.03 7.76 -4.27
C TYR A 85 21.74 7.23 -4.88
N LEU A 86 20.73 8.08 -4.97
CA LEU A 86 19.45 7.70 -5.57
C LEU A 86 19.64 7.23 -7.01
N ASN A 87 20.52 7.89 -7.77
CA ASN A 87 20.86 7.54 -9.14
C ASN A 87 21.42 6.12 -9.29
N ASP A 88 22.06 5.58 -8.25
CA ASP A 88 22.64 4.24 -8.25
C ASP A 88 21.58 3.14 -8.39
N LEU A 89 20.30 3.46 -8.15
CA LEU A 89 19.17 2.53 -8.31
C LEU A 89 18.88 2.15 -9.77
N SER A 90 19.45 2.83 -10.77
CA SER A 90 19.15 2.57 -12.20
C SER A 90 20.42 2.43 -13.05
N VAL A 91 21.58 2.14 -12.45
CA VAL A 91 22.86 2.15 -13.17
C VAL A 91 23.16 0.77 -13.77
N HIS A 92 23.73 0.76 -14.98
CA HIS A 92 24.22 -0.44 -15.67
C HIS A 92 23.17 -1.55 -15.91
N GLY A 93 21.88 -1.20 -15.97
CA GLY A 93 20.81 -2.17 -16.21
C GLY A 93 20.48 -3.08 -15.02
N ALA A 94 21.01 -2.76 -13.82
CA ALA A 94 20.62 -3.36 -12.56
C ALA A 94 19.74 -2.38 -11.77
N GLY A 95 18.96 -2.88 -10.79
CA GLY A 95 18.11 -2.02 -9.97
C GLY A 95 16.68 -1.92 -10.51
N ILE A 96 16.26 -0.72 -10.91
CA ILE A 96 14.91 -0.45 -11.43
C ILE A 96 14.94 0.09 -12.86
N ALA A 97 13.83 -0.05 -13.58
CA ALA A 97 13.71 0.44 -14.96
C ALA A 97 13.94 1.96 -15.04
N PRO A 98 14.57 2.49 -16.12
CA PRO A 98 14.83 3.92 -16.25
C PRO A 98 13.58 4.81 -16.21
N GLU A 99 12.45 4.33 -16.75
CA GLU A 99 11.15 5.03 -16.64
C GLU A 99 10.67 5.14 -15.19
N ASP A 100 10.72 4.03 -14.44
CA ASP A 100 10.34 3.95 -13.05
C ASP A 100 11.27 4.79 -12.17
N PHE A 101 12.56 4.79 -12.47
CA PHE A 101 13.56 5.63 -11.80
C PHE A 101 13.27 7.11 -11.98
N THR A 102 12.97 7.53 -13.21
CA THR A 102 12.63 8.93 -13.51
C THR A 102 11.41 9.37 -12.72
N ALA A 103 10.38 8.53 -12.68
CA ALA A 103 9.15 8.81 -11.95
C ALA A 103 9.36 8.83 -10.43
N LEU A 104 10.12 7.88 -9.88
CA LEU A 104 10.49 7.83 -8.47
C LEU A 104 11.30 9.07 -8.06
N SER A 105 12.26 9.49 -8.89
CA SER A 105 13.08 10.69 -8.63
C SER A 105 12.24 11.96 -8.59
N ALA A 106 11.24 12.08 -9.47
CA ALA A 106 10.30 13.20 -9.47
C ALA A 106 9.43 13.20 -8.20
N ASP A 107 8.95 12.04 -7.76
CA ASP A 107 8.17 11.89 -6.53
C ASP A 107 8.97 12.23 -5.27
N VAL A 108 10.22 11.76 -5.18
CA VAL A 108 11.15 12.11 -4.09
C VAL A 108 11.40 13.61 -4.06
N ALA A 109 11.70 14.23 -5.20
CA ALA A 109 11.91 15.67 -5.29
C ALA A 109 10.66 16.47 -4.89
N ALA A 110 9.46 16.00 -5.26
CA ALA A 110 8.20 16.60 -4.83
C ALA A 110 8.02 16.48 -3.31
N ALA A 111 8.29 15.31 -2.71
CA ALA A 111 8.23 15.12 -1.27
C ALA A 111 9.23 16.01 -0.51
N GLN A 112 10.45 16.17 -1.04
CA GLN A 112 11.48 17.06 -0.49
C GLN A 112 11.10 18.55 -0.56
N LYS A 113 10.29 18.96 -1.54
CA LYS A 113 9.87 20.36 -1.72
C LYS A 113 8.56 20.68 -1.00
N SER A 114 7.50 19.91 -1.25
CA SER A 114 6.15 20.19 -0.75
C SER A 114 5.73 19.32 0.44
N GLY A 115 6.48 18.27 0.77
CA GLY A 115 6.07 17.29 1.79
C GLY A 115 4.97 16.33 1.32
N ARG A 116 4.56 16.38 0.04
CA ARG A 116 3.57 15.47 -0.54
C ARG A 116 4.06 14.02 -0.43
N ALA A 117 3.28 13.17 0.21
CA ALA A 117 3.52 11.74 0.23
C ALA A 117 3.23 11.12 -1.16
N PHE A 118 3.89 10.00 -1.47
CA PHE A 118 3.71 9.27 -2.71
C PHE A 118 3.67 7.77 -2.49
N ALA A 119 3.03 7.05 -3.41
CA ALA A 119 3.01 5.61 -3.48
C ALA A 119 3.20 5.16 -4.94
N ARG A 120 4.00 4.12 -5.17
CA ARG A 120 4.35 3.65 -6.52
C ARG A 120 4.69 2.16 -6.50
N ALA A 121 4.15 1.41 -7.46
CA ALA A 121 4.62 0.07 -7.76
C ALA A 121 5.79 0.14 -8.75
N ILE A 122 6.86 -0.62 -8.50
CA ILE A 122 8.04 -0.72 -9.37
C ILE A 122 8.43 -2.19 -9.51
N ARG A 123 8.96 -2.56 -10.68
CA ARG A 123 9.57 -3.90 -10.88
C ARG A 123 11.09 -3.77 -10.85
N ALA A 124 11.73 -4.62 -10.07
CA ALA A 124 13.18 -4.68 -10.04
C ALA A 124 13.71 -5.42 -11.29
N LEU A 125 14.70 -4.86 -11.96
CA LEU A 125 15.43 -5.47 -13.07
C LEU A 125 16.22 -6.68 -12.55
N GLY A 126 16.09 -7.83 -13.21
CA GLY A 126 16.79 -9.05 -12.82
C GLY A 126 16.20 -9.77 -11.59
N SER A 127 15.08 -9.28 -11.06
CA SER A 127 14.35 -9.89 -9.93
C SER A 127 12.89 -10.07 -10.31
N SER A 128 12.25 -11.16 -9.88
CA SER A 128 10.81 -11.37 -10.10
C SER A 128 9.93 -10.54 -9.15
N ARG A 129 10.53 -9.76 -8.26
CA ARG A 129 9.81 -9.03 -7.21
C ARG A 129 9.04 -7.84 -7.77
N ALA A 130 7.78 -7.74 -7.37
CA ALA A 130 7.00 -6.52 -7.48
C ALA A 130 7.14 -5.74 -6.18
N LEU A 131 7.65 -4.52 -6.23
CA LEU A 131 7.91 -3.70 -5.06
C LEU A 131 6.90 -2.56 -4.98
N MET A 132 6.22 -2.44 -3.84
CA MET A 132 5.40 -1.27 -3.53
C MET A 132 6.22 -0.29 -2.70
N ILE A 133 6.39 0.93 -3.21
CA ILE A 133 7.17 1.98 -2.60
C ILE A 133 6.23 3.06 -2.06
N ARG A 134 6.44 3.48 -0.81
CA ARG A 134 5.73 4.60 -0.17
C ARG A 134 6.73 5.57 0.41
N GLY A 135 6.68 6.82 -0.02
CA GLY A 135 7.60 7.85 0.45
C GLY A 135 6.90 9.04 1.07
N SER A 136 7.52 9.60 2.10
CA SER A 136 7.09 10.84 2.74
C SER A 136 8.29 11.60 3.28
N ARG A 137 8.17 12.93 3.45
CA ARG A 137 9.21 13.72 4.09
C ARG A 137 9.56 13.13 5.46
N ALA A 138 10.85 13.03 5.76
CA ALA A 138 11.33 12.54 7.04
C ALA A 138 10.79 13.41 8.18
N ALA A 139 10.25 12.77 9.22
CA ALA A 139 9.80 13.48 10.42
C ALA A 139 10.98 14.21 11.07
N ARG A 140 10.70 15.32 11.75
CA ARG A 140 11.75 16.14 12.41
C ARG A 140 12.57 15.32 13.42
N ASP A 141 11.95 14.34 14.06
CA ASP A 141 12.58 13.47 15.06
C ASP A 141 13.64 12.54 14.47
N VAL A 142 13.56 12.25 13.16
CA VAL A 142 14.57 11.47 12.44
C VAL A 142 15.85 12.29 12.24
N ARG A 143 15.83 13.61 12.49
CA ARG A 143 16.97 14.55 12.39
C ARG A 143 17.67 14.57 11.02
N ILE A 144 16.95 14.24 9.96
CA ILE A 144 17.46 14.29 8.58
C ILE A 144 16.77 15.46 7.87
N SER A 145 17.47 16.59 7.84
CA SER A 145 16.94 17.82 7.28
C SER A 145 16.66 17.67 5.79
N GLY A 146 15.41 17.91 5.38
CA GLY A 146 15.01 17.84 3.98
C GLY A 146 14.99 16.44 3.38
N GLY A 147 15.22 15.37 4.16
CA GLY A 147 15.21 14.00 3.67
C GLY A 147 13.81 13.43 3.44
N VAL A 148 13.75 12.29 2.76
CA VAL A 148 12.54 11.49 2.53
C VAL A 148 12.78 10.09 3.06
N VAL A 149 11.85 9.61 3.87
CA VAL A 149 11.82 8.19 4.25
C VAL A 149 11.02 7.46 3.20
N VAL A 150 11.60 6.41 2.65
CA VAL A 150 10.99 5.58 1.62
C VAL A 150 10.86 4.16 2.15
N TRP A 151 9.63 3.72 2.31
CA TRP A 151 9.27 2.36 2.69
C TRP A 151 9.05 1.52 1.45
N VAL A 152 9.61 0.32 1.44
CA VAL A 152 9.51 -0.64 0.35
C VAL A 152 8.91 -1.91 0.89
N PHE A 153 7.86 -2.39 0.24
CA PHE A 153 7.15 -3.61 0.56
C PHE A 153 7.35 -4.60 -0.59
N ASP A 154 7.69 -5.84 -0.27
CA ASP A 154 7.66 -6.93 -1.24
C ASP A 154 6.18 -7.28 -1.46
N ALA A 155 5.64 -6.84 -2.58
CA ALA A 155 4.25 -7.04 -2.95
C ALA A 155 4.12 -8.18 -3.97
N THR A 156 5.11 -9.07 -4.08
CA THR A 156 5.10 -10.15 -5.09
C THR A 156 3.84 -11.00 -5.03
N ASP A 157 3.32 -11.32 -3.83
CA ASP A 157 2.09 -12.10 -3.69
C ASP A 157 0.82 -11.23 -3.82
N SER A 158 0.79 -10.05 -3.19
CA SER A 158 -0.40 -9.17 -3.19
C SER A 158 -0.65 -8.45 -4.53
N GLU A 159 0.40 -8.05 -5.25
CA GLU A 159 0.26 -7.49 -6.60
C GLU A 159 -0.09 -8.56 -7.62
N ALA A 160 0.43 -9.78 -7.48
CA ALA A 160 0.00 -10.89 -8.32
C ALA A 160 -1.50 -11.16 -8.14
N GLU A 161 -1.98 -11.16 -6.91
CA GLU A 161 -3.41 -11.31 -6.60
C GLU A 161 -4.26 -10.13 -7.12
N ILE A 162 -3.80 -8.87 -6.94
CA ILE A 162 -4.51 -7.69 -7.48
C ILE A 162 -4.54 -7.69 -9.00
N VAL A 163 -3.45 -8.07 -9.67
CA VAL A 163 -3.40 -8.18 -11.13
C VAL A 163 -4.31 -9.29 -11.62
N GLN A 164 -4.34 -10.45 -10.95
CA GLN A 164 -5.27 -11.54 -11.26
C GLN A 164 -6.73 -11.13 -11.08
N LEU A 165 -7.06 -10.45 -9.97
CA LEU A 165 -8.41 -9.94 -9.72
C LEU A 165 -8.84 -8.92 -10.76
N ARG A 166 -7.95 -8.02 -11.19
CA ARG A 166 -8.23 -7.06 -12.26
C ARG A 166 -8.48 -7.76 -13.60
N ALA A 167 -7.63 -8.72 -13.96
CA ALA A 167 -7.82 -9.52 -15.17
C ALA A 167 -9.16 -10.28 -15.16
N ALA A 168 -9.55 -10.85 -14.02
CA ALA A 168 -10.83 -11.53 -13.87
C ALA A 168 -12.04 -10.57 -14.02
N VAL A 169 -11.92 -9.33 -13.52
CA VAL A 169 -12.96 -8.31 -13.70
C VAL A 169 -13.06 -7.87 -15.16
N ASP A 170 -11.93 -7.66 -15.85
CA ASP A 170 -11.91 -7.29 -17.26
C ASP A 170 -12.50 -8.39 -18.15
N GLU A 171 -12.17 -9.65 -17.87
CA GLU A 171 -12.74 -10.82 -18.55
C GLU A 171 -14.25 -10.93 -18.32
N ALA A 172 -14.71 -10.78 -17.07
CA ALA A 172 -16.13 -10.81 -16.74
C ALA A 172 -16.90 -9.66 -17.42
N THR A 173 -16.30 -8.47 -17.51
CA THR A 173 -16.89 -7.32 -18.19
C THR A 173 -16.99 -7.58 -19.70
N THR A 174 -15.94 -8.15 -20.30
CA THR A 174 -15.93 -8.51 -21.73
C THR A 174 -17.02 -9.52 -22.06
N HIS A 175 -17.16 -10.60 -21.29
CA HIS A 175 -18.24 -11.57 -21.49
C HIS A 175 -19.63 -10.97 -21.31
N TYR A 176 -19.79 -10.04 -20.35
CA TYR A 176 -21.05 -9.33 -20.17
C TYR A 176 -21.40 -8.46 -21.39
N ASP A 177 -20.41 -7.74 -21.94
CA ASP A 177 -20.58 -6.90 -23.12
C ASP A 177 -20.91 -7.74 -24.37
N GLU A 178 -20.29 -8.90 -24.53
CA GLU A 178 -20.60 -9.86 -25.61
C GLU A 178 -22.04 -10.38 -25.50
N LEU A 179 -22.47 -10.83 -24.32
CA LEU A 179 -23.83 -11.30 -24.08
C LEU A 179 -24.87 -10.19 -24.28
N SER A 180 -24.57 -8.97 -23.80
CA SER A 180 -25.40 -7.79 -24.01
C SER A 180 -25.49 -7.44 -25.50
N GLY A 181 -24.39 -7.52 -26.23
CA GLY A 181 -24.33 -7.30 -27.68
C GLY A 181 -25.23 -8.27 -28.46
N ILE A 182 -25.25 -9.56 -28.08
CA ILE A 182 -26.14 -10.56 -28.69
C ILE A 182 -27.61 -10.20 -28.47
N ILE A 183 -27.97 -9.77 -27.24
CA ILE A 183 -29.34 -9.39 -26.91
C ILE A 183 -29.75 -8.11 -27.67
N GLN A 184 -28.82 -7.16 -27.82
CA GLN A 184 -29.05 -5.91 -28.55
C GLN A 184 -29.16 -6.10 -30.08
N ALA A 185 -28.54 -7.14 -30.63
CA ALA A 185 -28.52 -7.42 -32.07
C ALA A 185 -29.65 -8.37 -32.54
N ALA A 186 -30.48 -8.88 -31.64
CA ALA A 186 -31.53 -9.82 -32.02
C ALA A 186 -32.59 -9.13 -32.91
N PRO A 187 -33.05 -9.77 -33.99
CA PRO A 187 -33.90 -9.16 -35.03
C PRO A 187 -35.38 -8.99 -34.63
N MET A 188 -35.68 -9.07 -33.33
CA MET A 188 -37.03 -8.91 -32.79
C MET A 188 -37.02 -8.06 -31.50
N PRO A 189 -38.10 -7.31 -31.21
CA PRO A 189 -38.25 -6.57 -29.95
C PRO A 189 -38.18 -7.49 -28.73
N MET A 190 -37.31 -7.18 -27.77
CA MET A 190 -37.17 -7.92 -26.51
C MET A 190 -37.16 -6.98 -25.30
N TRP A 191 -37.81 -7.43 -24.22
CA TRP A 191 -37.85 -6.72 -22.94
C TRP A 191 -37.75 -7.69 -21.77
N TYR A 192 -37.12 -7.23 -20.69
CA TYR A 192 -37.07 -7.91 -19.40
C TYR A 192 -37.75 -7.05 -18.34
N ARG A 193 -38.51 -7.70 -17.44
CA ARG A 193 -39.20 -7.03 -16.33
C ARG A 193 -38.63 -7.49 -15.00
N GLY A 194 -38.57 -6.54 -14.06
CA GLY A 194 -38.23 -6.81 -12.67
C GLY A 194 -39.33 -7.55 -11.91
N PRO A 195 -39.08 -7.94 -10.65
CA PRO A 195 -40.07 -8.57 -9.77
C PRO A 195 -41.32 -7.70 -9.53
N ASP A 196 -41.19 -6.39 -9.71
CA ASP A 196 -42.25 -5.38 -9.59
C ASP A 196 -43.07 -5.20 -10.89
N LEU A 197 -42.81 -6.03 -11.90
CA LEU A 197 -43.41 -6.00 -13.24
C LEU A 197 -43.11 -4.72 -14.03
N ARG A 198 -42.16 -3.89 -13.60
CA ARG A 198 -41.70 -2.76 -14.39
C ARG A 198 -40.65 -3.20 -15.40
N LEU A 199 -40.59 -2.51 -16.53
CA LEU A 199 -39.51 -2.65 -17.50
C LEU A 199 -38.17 -2.42 -16.79
N ALA A 200 -37.25 -3.37 -16.94
CA ALA A 200 -35.91 -3.33 -16.37
C ALA A 200 -34.83 -3.28 -17.45
N MET A 201 -35.10 -3.84 -18.62
CA MET A 201 -34.20 -3.80 -19.78
C MET A 201 -35.03 -3.93 -21.07
N VAL A 202 -34.58 -3.27 -22.14
CA VAL A 202 -35.09 -3.42 -23.51
C VAL A 202 -33.93 -3.48 -24.50
N ASN A 203 -34.12 -4.14 -25.64
CA ASN A 203 -33.15 -4.11 -26.74
C ASN A 203 -33.45 -2.97 -27.75
N SER A 204 -32.51 -2.72 -28.65
CA SER A 204 -32.60 -1.69 -29.69
C SER A 204 -33.90 -1.77 -30.51
N HIS A 205 -34.30 -2.96 -30.95
CA HIS A 205 -35.54 -3.13 -31.73
C HIS A 205 -36.81 -2.90 -30.93
N TYR A 206 -36.80 -3.10 -29.60
CA TYR A 206 -37.92 -2.69 -28.76
C TYR A 206 -38.00 -1.17 -28.65
N VAL A 207 -36.85 -0.48 -28.58
CA VAL A 207 -36.80 1.00 -28.63
C VAL A 207 -37.37 1.50 -29.96
N ASP A 208 -36.96 0.90 -31.08
CA ASP A 208 -37.48 1.24 -32.40
C ASP A 208 -38.99 1.02 -32.47
N ALA A 209 -39.47 -0.10 -31.92
CA ALA A 209 -40.89 -0.46 -31.94
C ALA A 209 -41.78 0.48 -31.11
N VAL A 210 -41.28 1.03 -29.99
CA VAL A 210 -42.02 2.00 -29.16
C VAL A 210 -41.70 3.45 -29.52
N GLU A 211 -40.97 3.70 -30.61
CA GLU A 211 -40.49 5.02 -31.03
C GLU A 211 -39.74 5.77 -29.91
N GLY A 212 -38.95 5.02 -29.12
CA GLY A 212 -38.16 5.54 -28.00
C GLY A 212 -36.84 6.18 -28.43
N ILE A 213 -36.24 6.98 -27.55
CA ILE A 213 -34.96 7.66 -27.83
C ILE A 213 -33.76 6.76 -27.50
N SER A 214 -33.85 5.98 -26.43
CA SER A 214 -32.82 5.05 -25.99
C SER A 214 -33.40 3.96 -25.08
N PRO A 215 -32.68 2.84 -24.85
CA PRO A 215 -33.11 1.82 -23.90
C PRO A 215 -33.38 2.39 -22.49
N GLN A 216 -32.56 3.33 -22.04
CA GLN A 216 -32.72 3.99 -20.74
C GLN A 216 -33.99 4.86 -20.70
N ASP A 217 -34.29 5.62 -21.77
CA ASP A 217 -35.50 6.44 -21.86
C ASP A 217 -36.77 5.59 -21.81
N VAL A 218 -36.79 4.51 -22.58
CA VAL A 218 -37.93 3.56 -22.65
C VAL A 218 -38.19 2.90 -21.29
N VAL A 219 -37.14 2.45 -20.60
CA VAL A 219 -37.24 1.86 -19.25
C VAL A 219 -37.72 2.90 -18.23
N GLN A 220 -37.12 4.09 -18.23
CA GLN A 220 -37.46 5.13 -17.26
C GLN A 220 -38.91 5.62 -17.39
N ARG A 221 -39.40 5.73 -18.64
CA ARG A 221 -40.75 6.19 -18.95
C ARG A 221 -41.77 5.06 -18.99
N GLY A 222 -41.32 3.81 -18.99
CA GLY A 222 -42.17 2.63 -19.16
C GLY A 222 -42.93 2.65 -20.47
N LEU A 223 -42.26 3.02 -21.57
CA LEU A 223 -42.90 3.10 -22.90
C LEU A 223 -43.20 1.70 -23.41
N GLU A 224 -44.46 1.46 -23.76
CA GLU A 224 -44.96 0.18 -24.24
C GLU A 224 -45.84 0.37 -25.47
N LEU A 225 -45.80 -0.59 -26.38
CA LEU A 225 -46.73 -0.66 -27.51
C LEU A 225 -48.17 -0.82 -27.01
N VAL A 226 -49.04 0.12 -27.37
CA VAL A 226 -50.49 0.01 -27.14
C VAL A 226 -51.10 -0.71 -28.34
N GLU A 227 -51.42 -1.99 -28.21
CA GLU A 227 -52.06 -2.74 -29.30
C GLU A 227 -53.51 -2.29 -29.51
N GLY A 228 -53.81 -1.88 -30.75
CA GLY A 228 -55.17 -1.64 -31.25
C GLY A 228 -55.91 -2.91 -31.69
N SER A 229 -55.34 -4.12 -31.60
CA SER A 229 -56.04 -5.34 -32.02
C SER A 229 -55.36 -6.64 -31.59
N GLY A 230 -55.87 -7.29 -30.52
CA GLY A 230 -55.70 -8.73 -30.27
C GLY A 230 -54.92 -9.12 -29.00
N VAL A 231 -55.59 -9.86 -28.10
CA VAL A 231 -55.13 -10.51 -26.84
C VAL A 231 -53.91 -9.89 -26.16
N GLY A 232 -54.14 -8.70 -25.60
CA GLY A 232 -53.46 -8.20 -24.41
C GLY A 232 -51.96 -7.98 -24.58
N GLY A 233 -51.60 -6.75 -24.90
CA GLY A 233 -50.22 -6.28 -25.09
C GLY A 233 -49.23 -6.63 -23.97
N PRO A 234 -47.99 -6.12 -24.02
CA PRO A 234 -46.85 -6.63 -23.26
C PRO A 234 -47.07 -6.87 -21.76
N LEU A 235 -47.89 -6.05 -21.10
CA LEU A 235 -48.29 -6.21 -19.70
C LEU A 235 -49.22 -7.43 -19.46
N ALA A 236 -50.20 -7.68 -20.33
CA ALA A 236 -51.14 -8.79 -20.17
C ALA A 236 -50.45 -10.14 -20.40
N SER A 237 -49.54 -10.21 -21.38
CA SER A 237 -48.68 -11.36 -21.61
C SER A 237 -47.77 -11.67 -20.40
N ALA A 238 -47.26 -10.64 -19.72
CA ALA A 238 -46.44 -10.80 -18.50
C ALA A 238 -47.25 -11.32 -17.29
N VAL A 239 -48.50 -10.86 -17.13
CA VAL A 239 -49.41 -11.38 -16.09
C VAL A 239 -49.73 -12.85 -16.36
N MET A 240 -50.04 -13.22 -17.61
CA MET A 240 -50.30 -14.62 -17.97
C MET A 240 -49.10 -15.54 -17.73
N ALA A 241 -47.86 -15.08 -17.99
CA ALA A 241 -46.65 -15.87 -17.74
C ALA A 241 -46.34 -16.06 -16.24
N ARG A 242 -46.59 -15.03 -15.41
CA ARG A 242 -46.46 -15.12 -13.95
C ARG A 242 -47.48 -16.11 -13.37
N ASP A 243 -48.73 -15.99 -13.80
CA ASP A 243 -49.82 -16.83 -13.30
C ASP A 243 -49.64 -18.28 -13.79
N ALA A 244 -49.12 -18.50 -14.99
CA ALA A 244 -48.74 -19.85 -15.48
C ALA A 244 -47.61 -20.51 -14.66
N LYS A 245 -46.64 -19.74 -14.14
CA LYS A 245 -45.60 -20.26 -13.23
C LYS A 245 -46.13 -20.53 -11.81
N ALA A 246 -47.18 -19.83 -11.37
CA ALA A 246 -47.81 -20.06 -10.07
C ALA A 246 -48.72 -21.30 -10.04
N ILE A 247 -49.14 -21.82 -11.21
CA ILE A 247 -50.03 -22.98 -11.34
C ILE A 247 -49.24 -24.32 -11.37
N GLN A 248 -47.90 -24.29 -11.46
CA GLN A 248 -47.04 -25.49 -11.50
C GLN A 248 -46.48 -25.96 -10.14
N THR A 249 -47.16 -25.64 -9.03
CA THR A 249 -46.92 -26.28 -7.71
C THR A 249 -48.02 -27.27 -7.40
#